data_AF-A0A952RY65-F1
#
_entry.id   AF-A0A952RY65-F1
#
_cell.length_a   1.000
_cell.length_b   1.000
_cell.length_c   1.000
_cell.angle_alpha   90.00
_cell.angle_beta   90.00
_cell.angle_gamma   90.00
#
_symmetry.space_group_name_H-M   'P 1'
#
loop_
_entity.id
_entity.type
_entity.pdbx_description
1 polymer ?
#
loop_
_entity_poly.entity_id
_entity_poly.type
_entity_poly.pdbx_seq_one_letter_code
_entity_poly.pdbx_strand_id
1 'polypeptide(L)' 'MFSKRKQEPIKKHIWARPEMLVTFRAEIMPGKTREERTYKVKEVRPNGRVRLYDFPDEHRQSSFEPINFLRAVAGKPQK' A
#
# COMPACT_ATOMS: atom_id res chain seq x y z
N MET A 1 -29.93 4.38 -29.36
CA MET A 1 -28.87 3.35 -29.34
C MET A 1 -27.71 3.90 -28.52
N PHE A 2 -27.54 3.44 -27.28
CA PHE A 2 -26.48 3.95 -26.41
C PHE A 2 -25.17 3.22 -26.72
N SER A 3 -24.25 3.92 -27.36
CA SER A 3 -22.89 3.44 -27.61
C SER A 3 -22.24 3.07 -26.28
N LYS A 4 -22.06 1.76 -26.05
CA LYS A 4 -21.23 1.24 -24.97
C LYS A 4 -19.81 1.79 -25.20
N ARG A 5 -19.47 2.89 -24.53
CA ARG A 5 -18.09 3.33 -24.40
C ARG A 5 -17.35 2.14 -23.80
N LYS A 6 -16.49 1.49 -24.59
CA LYS A 6 -15.53 0.52 -24.09
C LYS A 6 -14.71 1.29 -23.05
N GLN A 7 -14.98 1.03 -21.78
CA GLN A 7 -14.13 1.49 -20.71
C GLN A 7 -12.82 0.74 -20.91
N GLU A 8 -11.85 1.38 -21.55
CA GLU A 8 -10.46 0.95 -21.46
C GLU A 8 -10.17 0.78 -19.98
N PRO A 9 -9.59 -0.35 -19.54
CA PRO A 9 -9.28 -0.51 -18.13
C PRO A 9 -8.33 0.63 -17.79
N ILE A 10 -8.83 1.62 -17.05
CA ILE A 10 -8.01 2.65 -16.42
C ILE A 10 -6.86 1.85 -15.85
N LYS A 11 -5.64 2.05 -16.36
CA LYS A 11 -4.43 1.53 -15.74
C LYS A 11 -4.40 2.19 -14.38
N LYS A 12 -5.15 1.60 -13.43
CA LYS A 12 -5.18 2.02 -12.05
C LYS A 12 -3.72 1.87 -11.66
N HIS A 13 -3.09 2.99 -11.37
CA HIS A 13 -1.77 3.02 -10.77
C HIS A 13 -1.89 2.33 -9.41
N ILE A 14 -1.93 1.00 -9.44
CA ILE A 14 -1.98 0.11 -8.29
C ILE A 14 -0.56 0.12 -7.76
N TRP A 15 -0.28 1.09 -6.88
CA TRP A 15 1.03 1.35 -6.29
C TRP A 15 1.39 0.33 -5.20
N ALA A 16 0.40 -0.41 -4.70
CA ALA A 16 0.53 -1.45 -3.71
C ALA A 16 -0.16 -2.74 -4.18
N ARG A 17 0.21 -3.87 -3.60
CA ARG A 17 -0.47 -5.16 -3.84
C ARG A 17 -0.86 -5.77 -2.49
N PRO A 18 -1.86 -6.66 -2.44
CA PRO A 18 -2.07 -7.50 -1.26
C PRO A 18 -0.77 -8.21 -0.87
N GLU A 19 -0.59 -8.45 0.42
CA GLU A 19 0.59 -9.06 1.04
C GLU A 19 1.88 -8.22 0.99
N MET A 20 1.85 -7.03 0.38
CA MET A 20 2.99 -6.12 0.32
C MET A 20 3.22 -5.42 1.67
N LEU A 21 4.48 -5.26 2.06
CA LEU A 21 4.85 -4.44 3.21
C LEU A 21 4.90 -2.96 2.82
N VAL A 22 4.26 -2.12 3.62
CA VAL A 22 4.26 -0.67 3.50
C VAL A 22 4.60 -0.06 4.85
N THR A 23 5.40 1.00 4.85
CA THR A 23 5.87 1.66 6.08
C THR A 23 5.27 3.05 6.15
N PHE A 24 4.58 3.39 7.23
CA PHE A 24 4.07 4.75 7.44
C PHE A 24 5.21 5.75 7.61
N ARG A 25 5.02 6.97 7.10
CA ARG A 25 5.96 8.08 7.30
C ARG A 25 6.08 8.42 8.79
N ALA A 26 7.28 8.83 9.22
CA ALA A 26 7.56 9.13 10.62
C ALA A 26 6.69 10.29 11.15
N GLU A 27 6.30 11.21 10.28
CA GLU A 27 5.39 12.32 10.61
C GLU A 27 3.96 11.88 10.93
N ILE A 28 3.53 10.71 10.45
CA ILE A 28 2.17 10.19 10.69
C ILE A 28 2.11 9.36 11.97
N MET A 29 3.21 8.66 12.30
CA MET A 29 3.34 7.86 13.51
C MET A 29 4.59 8.30 14.29
N PRO A 30 4.57 9.49 14.93
CA PRO A 30 5.70 9.95 15.72
C PRO A 30 5.94 9.02 16.93
N GLY A 31 7.19 8.92 17.37
CA GLY A 31 7.58 8.08 18.51
C GLY A 31 7.56 6.57 18.25
N LYS A 32 7.23 6.14 17.01
CA LYS A 32 7.26 4.73 16.61
C LYS A 32 8.48 4.41 15.76
N THR A 33 9.10 3.27 16.04
CA THR A 33 10.19 2.73 15.22
C THR A 33 9.71 2.40 13.81
N ARG A 34 10.64 2.21 12.88
CA ARG A 34 10.29 1.88 11.50
C ARG A 34 9.57 0.54 11.40
N GLU A 35 9.96 -0.45 12.20
CA GLU A 35 9.31 -1.75 12.27
C GLU A 35 7.87 -1.63 12.77
N GLU A 36 7.62 -0.87 13.85
CA GLU A 36 6.27 -0.62 14.37
C GLU A 36 5.37 0.18 13.40
N ARG A 37 5.98 0.90 12.45
CA ARG A 37 5.30 1.63 11.38
C ARG A 37 5.11 0.80 10.11
N THR A 38 5.61 -0.43 10.08
CA THR A 38 5.55 -1.30 8.89
C THR A 38 4.41 -2.29 9.03
N TYR A 39 3.49 -2.25 8.06
CA TYR A 39 2.30 -3.07 8.03
C TYR A 39 2.19 -3.81 6.71
N LYS A 40 1.45 -4.90 6.72
CA LYS A 40 1.17 -5.69 5.54
C LYS A 40 -0.17 -5.26 4.93
N VAL A 41 -0.22 -5.10 3.62
CA VAL A 41 -1.45 -4.75 2.90
C VAL A 41 -2.38 -5.95 2.84
N LYS A 42 -3.60 -5.78 3.34
CA LYS A 42 -4.67 -6.78 3.28
C LYS A 42 -5.45 -6.71 1.97
N GLU A 43 -5.87 -5.51 1.57
CA GLU A 43 -6.67 -5.30 0.36
C GLU A 43 -6.31 -3.95 -0.28
N VAL A 44 -6.24 -3.93 -1.61
CA VAL A 44 -6.11 -2.70 -2.39
C VAL A 44 -7.46 -2.35 -3.01
N ARG A 45 -7.98 -1.18 -2.66
CA ARG A 45 -9.30 -0.73 -3.05
C ARG A 45 -9.28 -0.18 -4.49
N PRO A 46 -10.41 -0.22 -5.22
CA PRO A 46 -10.51 0.34 -6.58
C PRO A 46 -10.14 1.82 -6.70
N ASN A 47 -10.21 2.58 -5.60
CA ASN A 47 -9.88 4.00 -5.50
C ASN A 47 -8.39 4.28 -5.20
N GLY A 48 -7.54 3.24 -5.14
CA GLY A 48 -6.12 3.36 -4.84
C GLY A 48 -5.78 3.47 -3.35
N ARG A 49 -6.76 3.37 -2.44
CA ARG A 49 -6.52 3.22 -1.01
C ARG A 49 -6.19 1.77 -0.65
N VAL A 50 -5.54 1.56 0.49
CA VAL A 50 -5.22 0.23 1.02
C VAL A 50 -5.79 0.04 2.42
N ARG A 51 -6.21 -1.18 2.70
CA ARG A 51 -6.46 -1.69 4.06
C ARG A 51 -5.27 -2.52 4.49
N LEU A 52 -4.91 -2.45 5.75
CA LEU A 52 -3.77 -3.18 6.30
C LEU A 52 -4.26 -4.31 7.21
N TYR A 53 -3.39 -5.29 7.46
CA TYR A 53 -3.61 -6.22 8.56
C TYR A 53 -3.44 -5.48 9.88
N ASP A 54 -4.32 -5.80 10.84
CA ASP A 54 -4.30 -5.24 12.20
C ASP A 54 -4.43 -3.70 12.27
N PHE A 55 -4.86 -3.06 11.17
CA PHE A 55 -5.17 -1.63 11.11
C PHE A 55 -6.50 -1.42 10.36
N PRO A 56 -7.57 -0.99 11.05
CA PRO A 56 -8.92 -0.99 10.48
C PRO A 56 -9.18 0.10 9.43
N ASP A 57 -8.37 1.15 9.39
CA ASP A 57 -8.55 2.31 8.52
C ASP A 57 -8.06 2.11 7.07
N GLU A 58 -8.58 2.96 6.16
CA GLU A 58 -8.16 3.02 4.76
C GLU A 58 -7.13 4.13 4.52
N HIS A 59 -5.96 3.76 3.99
CA HIS A 59 -4.83 4.68 3.82
C HIS A 59 -4.52 4.97 2.36
N ARG A 60 -4.01 6.19 2.10
CA ARG A 60 -3.54 6.62 0.78
C ARG A 60 -2.04 6.39 0.65
N GLN A 61 -1.55 6.27 -0.58
CA GLN A 61 -0.12 6.13 -0.88
C GLN A 61 0.76 7.18 -0.17
N SER A 62 0.32 8.44 -0.12
CA SER A 62 1.05 9.55 0.49
C SER A 62 1.31 9.40 1.99
N SER A 63 0.58 8.51 2.66
CA SER A 63 0.79 8.19 4.07
C SER A 63 2.02 7.30 4.30
N PHE A 64 2.54 6.69 3.24
CA PHE A 64 3.64 5.74 3.33
C PHE A 64 4.94 6.34 2.81
N GLU A 65 6.04 5.78 3.31
CA GLU A 65 7.36 6.01 2.74
C GLU A 65 7.39 5.52 1.28
N PRO A 66 8.18 6.13 0.40
CA PRO A 66 8.38 5.65 -0.96
C PRO A 66 8.83 4.19 -0.94
N ILE A 67 8.13 3.34 -1.70
CA ILE A 67 8.47 1.93 -1.80
C ILE A 67 9.81 1.81 -2.55
N ASN A 68 10.86 1.52 -1.80
CA ASN A 68 12.15 1.22 -2.39
C ASN A 68 12.20 -0.28 -2.72
N PHE A 69 11.88 -0.63 -3.97
CA PHE A 69 11.73 -2.03 -4.43
C PHE A 69 13.00 -2.87 -4.21
N LEU A 70 14.18 -2.26 -4.18
CA LEU A 70 15.45 -2.93 -3.88
C LEU A 70 15.56 -3.43 -2.43
N ARG A 71 14.79 -2.82 -1.51
CA ARG A 71 14.86 -3.11 -0.07
C ARG A 71 13.76 -4.06 0.40
N ALA A 72 12.64 -4.12 -0.32
CA ALA A 72 11.54 -5.04 -0.03
C ALA A 72 11.96 -6.53 -0.14
N VAL A 73 12.95 -6.82 -0.99
CA VAL A 73 13.54 -8.17 -1.13
C VAL A 73 14.40 -8.58 0.08
N ALA A 74 14.93 -7.60 0.83
CA ALA A 74 15.83 -7.82 1.96
C ALA A 74 15.10 -8.00 3.30
N GLY A 75 13.77 -7.87 3.34
CA GLY A 75 12.94 -8.00 4.55
C GLY A 75 12.43 -9.41 4.84
N LYS A 76 12.85 -10.43 4.09
CA LYS A 76 12.55 -11.83 4.45
C LYS A 76 13.48 -12.23 5.59
N PRO A 77 12.98 -12.62 6.77
CA PRO A 77 13.81 -13.36 7.71
C PRO A 77 14.23 -14.65 6.99
N GLN A 78 15.54 -14.79 6.78
CA GLN A 78 16.15 -16.07 6.48
C GLN A 78 15.77 -17.01 7.62
N LYS A 79 15.10 -18.10 7.28
CA LYS A 79 14.94 -19.25 8.15
C LYS A 79 15.47 -20.47 7.40
#